data_AF-A0A2P7TH61-F1
#
_entry.id   AF-A0A2P7TH61-F1
#
_cell.length_a   1.000
_cell.length_b   1.000
_cell.length_c   1.000
_cell.angle_alpha   90.00
_cell.angle_beta   90.00
_cell.angle_gamma   90.00
#
_symmetry.space_group_name_H-M   'P 1'
#
loop_
_entity.id
_entity.type
_entity.pdbx_description
1 polymer ?
#
loop_
_entity_poly.entity_id
_entity_poly.type
_entity_poly.pdbx_seq_one_letter_code
_entity_poly.pdbx_strand_id
1 'polypeptide(L)'
;KYSKSLGKFNVTGIFHEDIDGIGNTQSSFAVPQPLTRRATLHVNRNFGKLAIELGGIWGGQPLNGRDIQIAREAADGSYNVYQDQLGTEDNWGGKVKFTWKGKKINWYGQSAVMGLVANGGADLTKTFTGWRLKDSGSGNQYNALTGFTYSVGKLQIAPNFLWQKPIEGPIPFDVPAPARPRNILDDPFVVRVNREQVAGEILLTYDPTPGSWMYEWDNDRTEDAKFAISAGFVYRHLPTIQDAAIGILADGRSLFAFPGSAPAQDLWEVNARLVSKINSNFGIIANLYGGTAQANGSDVRTIHRYGAELRMVYKTVKLNSFVRINDWGPFDYHRDFNLTFPVQWMFDISNTIGKPDWFALPATRIGFQTNWRSLNKYSPRYAPTTKVDSNGNFVPDPDAIGFDNGNEWEIRTYVQFSIGN
;
A
#
# COMPACT_ATOMS: atom_id res chain seq x y z
N LYS A 1 -13.07 -22.24 -0.38
CA LYS A 1 -11.96 -22.49 -1.33
C LYS A 1 -11.81 -23.99 -1.51
N TYR A 2 -11.77 -24.47 -2.74
CA TYR A 2 -11.62 -25.89 -3.06
C TYR A 2 -10.52 -26.05 -4.09
N SER A 3 -9.61 -27.01 -3.87
CA SER A 3 -8.48 -27.27 -4.77
C SER A 3 -8.40 -28.76 -5.07
N LYS A 4 -8.18 -29.11 -6.34
CA LYS A 4 -8.05 -30.49 -6.80
C LYS A 4 -6.99 -30.61 -7.89
N SER A 5 -6.22 -31.69 -7.83
CA SER A 5 -5.30 -32.07 -8.91
C SER A 5 -6.03 -32.97 -9.90
N LEU A 6 -6.07 -32.58 -11.17
CA LEU A 6 -6.67 -33.32 -12.27
C LEU A 6 -5.58 -33.65 -13.30
N GLY A 7 -5.01 -34.84 -13.20
CA GLY A 7 -3.86 -35.23 -14.01
C GLY A 7 -2.66 -34.32 -13.77
N LYS A 8 -2.26 -33.55 -14.80
CA LYS A 8 -1.14 -32.59 -14.75
C LYS A 8 -1.58 -31.15 -14.44
N PHE A 9 -2.86 -30.94 -14.12
CA PHE A 9 -3.43 -29.63 -13.82
C PHE A 9 -3.78 -29.53 -12.34
N ASN A 10 -3.50 -28.37 -11.75
CA ASN A 10 -4.02 -28.00 -10.44
C ASN A 10 -5.14 -27.00 -10.66
N VAL A 11 -6.33 -27.31 -10.16
CA VAL A 11 -7.52 -26.46 -10.31
C VAL A 11 -7.96 -26.00 -8.93
N THR A 12 -8.18 -24.69 -8.76
CA THR A 12 -8.67 -24.08 -7.53
C THR A 12 -9.87 -23.21 -7.82
N GLY A 13 -10.98 -23.46 -7.12
CA GLY A 13 -12.17 -22.61 -7.13
C GLY A 13 -12.35 -21.90 -5.79
N ILE A 14 -12.74 -20.62 -5.83
CA ILE A 14 -13.10 -19.86 -4.64
C ILE A 14 -14.44 -19.16 -4.93
N PHE A 15 -15.37 -19.29 -3.99
CA PHE A 15 -16.58 -18.49 -3.95
C PHE A 15 -16.54 -17.61 -2.70
N HIS A 16 -16.96 -16.37 -2.84
CA HIS A 16 -17.04 -15.37 -1.80
C HIS A 16 -18.31 -14.56 -1.98
N GLU A 17 -19.02 -14.33 -0.90
CA GLU A 17 -20.24 -13.53 -0.86
C GLU A 17 -20.21 -12.69 0.40
N ASP A 18 -20.35 -11.38 0.24
CA ASP A 18 -20.61 -10.48 1.34
C ASP A 18 -22.07 -10.65 1.76
N ILE A 19 -22.28 -10.98 3.04
CA ILE A 19 -23.60 -11.33 3.58
C ILE A 19 -24.33 -10.09 4.12
N ASP A 20 -23.58 -9.13 4.65
CA ASP A 20 -24.14 -7.91 5.23
C ASP A 20 -23.20 -6.72 5.04
N GLY A 21 -23.78 -5.53 4.96
CA GLY A 21 -23.03 -4.28 4.97
C GLY A 21 -22.43 -4.02 6.35
N ILE A 22 -21.41 -3.17 6.42
CA ILE A 22 -20.90 -2.72 7.72
C ILE A 22 -22.01 -1.93 8.43
N GLY A 23 -22.55 -2.48 9.51
CA GLY A 23 -23.43 -1.76 10.45
C GLY A 23 -22.66 -0.72 11.27
N ASN A 24 -23.37 0.16 11.98
CA ASN A 24 -22.79 1.17 12.88
C ASN A 24 -22.03 0.51 14.06
N THR A 25 -20.78 0.11 13.82
CA THR A 25 -19.92 -0.57 14.81
C THR A 25 -18.87 0.40 15.34
N GLN A 26 -18.65 0.38 16.66
CA GLN A 26 -18.06 1.50 17.43
C GLN A 26 -16.52 1.54 17.54
N SER A 27 -15.75 0.64 16.91
CA SER A 27 -14.33 0.47 17.27
C SER A 27 -13.29 0.49 16.15
N SER A 28 -13.68 0.58 14.87
CA SER A 28 -12.74 0.86 13.76
C SER A 28 -13.53 1.19 12.50
N PHE A 29 -13.43 2.43 12.00
CA PHE A 29 -14.13 2.84 10.77
C PHE A 29 -13.24 2.57 9.55
N ALA A 30 -13.41 1.38 8.95
CA ALA A 30 -12.96 1.15 7.60
C ALA A 30 -13.95 1.78 6.61
N VAL A 31 -13.47 2.36 5.52
CA VAL A 31 -14.34 2.88 4.45
C VAL A 31 -15.12 1.71 3.85
N PRO A 32 -16.47 1.71 3.93
CA PRO A 32 -17.27 0.60 3.44
C PRO A 32 -17.07 0.45 1.94
N GLN A 33 -17.10 -0.80 1.48
CA GLN A 33 -17.07 -1.16 0.08
C GLN A 33 -18.45 -1.65 -0.36
N PRO A 34 -18.83 -1.49 -1.63
CA PRO A 34 -20.06 -2.09 -2.14
C PRO A 34 -20.06 -3.61 -1.94
N LEU A 35 -21.20 -4.16 -1.52
CA LEU A 35 -21.38 -5.60 -1.38
C LEU A 35 -21.08 -6.30 -2.69
N THR A 36 -20.38 -7.43 -2.61
CA THR A 36 -20.04 -8.22 -3.80
C THR A 36 -20.16 -9.72 -3.57
N ARG A 37 -20.65 -10.41 -4.61
CA ARG A 37 -20.44 -11.84 -4.82
C ARG A 37 -19.38 -12.02 -5.88
N ARG A 38 -18.48 -12.98 -5.65
CA ARG A 38 -17.45 -13.34 -6.62
C ARG A 38 -17.17 -14.84 -6.62
N ALA A 39 -17.00 -15.37 -7.82
CA ALA A 39 -16.51 -16.70 -8.09
C ALA A 39 -15.21 -16.59 -8.89
N THR A 40 -14.16 -17.25 -8.43
CA THR A 40 -12.88 -17.33 -9.13
C THR A 40 -12.49 -18.76 -9.41
N LEU A 41 -11.89 -18.96 -10.58
CA LEU A 41 -11.31 -20.23 -11.00
C LEU A 41 -9.85 -20.00 -11.38
N HIS A 42 -8.96 -20.80 -10.86
CA HIS A 42 -7.53 -20.79 -11.18
C HIS A 42 -7.11 -22.18 -11.65
N VAL A 43 -6.37 -22.22 -12.75
CA VAL A 43 -5.82 -23.43 -13.33
C VAL A 43 -4.33 -23.23 -13.54
N ASN A 44 -3.53 -24.15 -13.01
CA ASN A 44 -2.07 -24.15 -13.15
C ASN A 44 -1.62 -25.45 -13.83
N ARG A 45 -0.70 -25.34 -14.78
CA ARG A 45 0.03 -26.46 -15.36
C ARG A 45 1.53 -26.17 -15.51
N ASN A 46 2.33 -27.16 -15.12
CA ASN A 46 3.79 -27.14 -15.28
C ASN A 46 4.24 -27.95 -16.51
N PHE A 47 5.16 -27.37 -17.28
CA PHE A 47 5.84 -27.93 -18.44
C PHE A 47 7.36 -27.84 -18.21
N GLY A 48 7.88 -28.73 -17.36
CA GLY A 48 9.28 -28.69 -16.95
C GLY A 48 9.62 -27.38 -16.24
N LYS A 49 10.37 -26.49 -16.91
CA LYS A 49 10.78 -25.19 -16.37
C LYS A 49 9.75 -24.08 -16.55
N LEU A 50 8.79 -24.26 -17.46
CA LEU A 50 7.72 -23.30 -17.73
C LEU A 50 6.48 -23.68 -16.92
N ALA A 51 5.89 -22.77 -16.17
CA ALA A 51 4.54 -22.91 -15.62
C ALA A 51 3.61 -21.89 -16.26
N ILE A 52 2.37 -22.32 -16.50
CA ILE A 52 1.30 -21.51 -17.03
C ILE A 52 0.16 -21.51 -16.03
N GLU A 53 -0.28 -20.33 -15.64
CA GLU A 53 -1.40 -20.10 -14.75
C GLU A 53 -2.46 -19.27 -15.47
N LEU A 54 -3.71 -19.73 -15.40
CA LEU A 54 -4.88 -19.07 -15.96
C LEU A 54 -5.89 -18.85 -14.84
N GLY A 55 -6.36 -17.62 -14.69
CA GLY A 55 -7.36 -17.20 -13.73
C GLY A 55 -8.56 -16.59 -14.45
N GLY A 56 -9.76 -16.95 -14.01
CA GLY A 56 -11.00 -16.30 -14.39
C GLY A 56 -11.75 -15.84 -13.14
N ILE A 57 -12.41 -14.70 -13.24
CA ILE A 57 -13.29 -14.16 -12.20
C ILE A 57 -14.63 -13.78 -12.81
N TRP A 58 -15.67 -14.03 -12.05
CA TRP A 58 -16.96 -13.36 -12.16
C TRP A 58 -17.21 -12.69 -10.81
N GLY A 59 -17.48 -11.39 -10.78
CA GLY A 59 -17.69 -10.67 -9.53
C GLY A 59 -18.44 -9.36 -9.69
N GLY A 60 -18.98 -8.81 -8.60
CA GLY A 60 -19.65 -7.51 -8.62
C GLY A 60 -21.18 -7.56 -8.57
N GLN A 61 -21.81 -8.71 -8.32
CA GLN A 61 -23.24 -8.74 -7.99
C GLN A 61 -23.43 -8.24 -6.54
N PRO A 62 -24.40 -7.35 -6.22
CA PRO A 62 -25.56 -6.93 -7.02
C PRO A 62 -25.40 -5.55 -7.72
N LEU A 63 -24.20 -5.18 -8.17
CA LEU A 63 -23.96 -3.85 -8.74
C LEU A 63 -24.53 -3.66 -10.15
N ASN A 64 -24.90 -4.74 -10.85
CA ASN A 64 -25.48 -4.68 -12.19
C ASN A 64 -26.78 -3.87 -12.20
N GLY A 65 -26.96 -3.05 -13.24
CA GLY A 65 -28.09 -2.13 -13.36
C GLY A 65 -27.92 -0.82 -12.58
N ARG A 66 -26.84 -0.64 -11.81
CA ARG A 66 -26.51 0.67 -11.24
C ARG A 66 -26.02 1.61 -12.34
N ASP A 67 -26.50 2.84 -12.30
CA ASP A 67 -26.04 3.91 -13.18
C ASP A 67 -24.57 4.24 -12.89
N ILE A 68 -23.81 4.49 -13.94
CA ILE A 68 -22.44 4.95 -13.91
C ILE A 68 -22.28 6.19 -14.77
N GLN A 69 -21.41 7.08 -14.33
CA GLN A 69 -20.99 8.24 -15.11
C GLN A 69 -19.63 7.95 -15.73
N ILE A 70 -19.47 8.36 -16.98
CA ILE A 70 -18.24 8.21 -17.74
C ILE A 70 -17.88 9.57 -18.32
N ALA A 71 -16.66 10.03 -18.04
CA ALA A 71 -16.11 11.25 -18.63
C ALA A 71 -14.97 10.86 -19.58
N ARG A 72 -15.09 11.23 -20.86
CA ARG A 72 -14.04 10.99 -21.86
C ARG A 72 -13.54 12.32 -22.41
N GLU A 73 -12.24 12.49 -22.35
CA GLU A 73 -11.56 13.66 -22.92
C GLU A 73 -11.68 13.64 -24.45
N ALA A 74 -12.14 14.75 -25.02
CA ALA A 74 -12.17 15.02 -26.44
C ALA A 74 -10.81 15.58 -26.92
N ALA A 75 -10.60 15.59 -28.23
CA ALA A 75 -9.35 16.07 -28.83
C ALA A 75 -9.04 17.55 -28.53
N ASP A 76 -10.05 18.34 -28.15
CA ASP A 76 -9.92 19.76 -27.78
C ASP A 76 -9.68 19.97 -26.27
N GLY A 77 -9.54 18.89 -25.49
CA GLY A 77 -9.37 18.93 -24.02
C GLY A 77 -10.67 19.11 -23.24
N SER A 78 -11.83 19.20 -23.91
CA SER A 78 -13.14 19.18 -23.24
C SER A 78 -13.54 17.74 -22.84
N TYR A 79 -14.49 17.60 -21.92
CA TYR A 79 -14.99 16.28 -21.51
C TYR A 79 -16.41 16.04 -22.02
N ASN A 80 -16.59 14.90 -22.70
CA ASN A 80 -17.91 14.36 -22.99
C ASN A 80 -18.36 13.47 -21.85
N VAL A 81 -19.55 13.76 -21.30
CA VAL A 81 -20.15 13.02 -20.20
C VAL A 81 -21.22 12.07 -20.72
N TYR A 82 -21.12 10.81 -20.35
CA TYR A 82 -22.09 9.76 -20.65
C TYR A 82 -22.65 9.18 -19.36
N GLN A 83 -23.91 8.77 -19.41
CA GLN A 83 -24.53 7.90 -18.41
C GLN A 83 -24.72 6.53 -19.04
N ASP A 84 -24.30 5.50 -18.31
CA ASP A 84 -24.43 4.10 -18.71
C ASP A 84 -24.87 3.28 -17.50
N GLN A 85 -25.17 2.00 -17.69
CA GLN A 85 -25.54 1.08 -16.62
C GLN A 85 -24.61 -0.14 -16.61
N LEU A 86 -24.27 -0.60 -15.40
CA LEU A 86 -23.44 -1.79 -15.27
C LEU A 86 -24.12 -3.03 -15.86
N GLY A 87 -23.43 -3.63 -16.83
CA GLY A 87 -23.86 -4.83 -17.52
C GLY A 87 -23.32 -6.11 -16.89
N THR A 88 -23.66 -7.25 -17.49
CA THR A 88 -23.13 -8.57 -17.09
C THR A 88 -21.68 -8.79 -17.51
N GLU A 89 -21.27 -8.10 -18.57
CA GLU A 89 -19.93 -8.06 -19.13
C GLU A 89 -18.92 -7.44 -18.16
N ASP A 90 -19.35 -6.47 -17.35
CA ASP A 90 -18.51 -5.77 -16.37
C ASP A 90 -18.09 -6.65 -15.18
N ASN A 91 -18.77 -7.79 -14.99
CA ASN A 91 -18.48 -8.72 -13.92
C ASN A 91 -17.31 -9.65 -14.23
N TRP A 92 -16.94 -9.79 -15.51
CA TRP A 92 -15.97 -10.79 -15.93
C TRP A 92 -14.56 -10.24 -15.97
N GLY A 93 -13.60 -11.08 -15.60
CA GLY A 93 -12.18 -10.78 -15.71
C GLY A 93 -11.36 -12.04 -15.92
N GLY A 94 -10.19 -11.86 -16.51
CA GLY A 94 -9.25 -12.93 -16.81
C GLY A 94 -7.83 -12.49 -16.53
N LYS A 95 -7.00 -13.44 -16.08
CA LYS A 95 -5.58 -13.23 -15.82
C LYS A 95 -4.78 -14.42 -16.33
N VAL A 96 -3.67 -14.15 -16.99
CA VAL A 96 -2.69 -15.17 -17.39
C VAL A 96 -1.35 -14.84 -16.77
N LYS A 97 -0.62 -15.86 -16.37
CA LYS A 97 0.75 -15.74 -15.86
C LYS A 97 1.61 -16.88 -16.36
N PHE A 98 2.78 -16.52 -16.85
CA PHE A 98 3.84 -17.42 -17.27
C PHE A 98 5.00 -17.27 -16.29
N THR A 99 5.57 -18.38 -15.86
CA THR A 99 6.82 -18.37 -15.08
C THR A 99 7.80 -19.34 -15.68
N TRP A 100 9.05 -18.93 -15.84
CA TRP A 100 10.14 -19.75 -16.32
C TRP A 100 11.25 -19.79 -15.27
N LYS A 101 11.63 -21.01 -14.86
CA LYS A 101 12.66 -21.25 -13.85
C LYS A 101 13.94 -21.80 -14.49
N GLY A 102 14.93 -20.93 -14.68
CA GLY A 102 16.26 -21.29 -15.13
C GLY A 102 17.22 -21.57 -13.98
N LYS A 103 18.51 -21.74 -14.29
CA LYS A 103 19.55 -21.94 -13.25
C LYS A 103 19.99 -20.62 -12.62
N LYS A 104 20.28 -19.62 -13.45
CA LYS A 104 20.69 -18.27 -13.02
C LYS A 104 19.63 -17.21 -13.25
N ILE A 105 18.74 -17.45 -14.20
CA ILE A 105 17.69 -16.52 -14.60
C ILE A 105 16.35 -17.16 -14.27
N ASN A 106 15.45 -16.43 -13.63
CA ASN A 106 14.03 -16.75 -13.57
C ASN A 106 13.28 -15.59 -14.22
N TRP A 107 12.24 -15.86 -15.00
CA TRP A 107 11.46 -14.84 -15.69
C TRP A 107 9.97 -15.09 -15.49
N TYR A 108 9.18 -14.02 -15.38
CA TYR A 108 7.74 -14.11 -15.43
C TYR A 108 7.16 -13.01 -16.30
N GLY A 109 6.02 -13.32 -16.90
CA GLY A 109 5.11 -12.36 -17.51
C GLY A 109 3.70 -12.64 -17.03
N GLN A 110 2.92 -11.60 -16.74
CA GLN A 110 1.50 -11.71 -16.46
C GLN A 110 0.74 -10.59 -17.13
N SER A 111 -0.53 -10.84 -17.41
CA SER A 111 -1.45 -9.82 -17.89
C SER A 111 -2.85 -10.14 -17.39
N ALA A 112 -3.61 -9.09 -17.06
CA ALA A 112 -4.98 -9.18 -16.63
C ALA A 112 -5.87 -8.20 -17.40
N VAL A 113 -7.10 -8.62 -17.63
CA VAL A 113 -8.21 -7.81 -18.14
C VAL A 113 -9.37 -8.01 -17.18
N MET A 114 -9.79 -6.95 -16.51
CA MET A 114 -10.79 -7.00 -15.44
C MET A 114 -11.90 -6.02 -15.75
N GLY A 115 -13.13 -6.50 -15.92
CA GLY A 115 -14.33 -5.68 -16.08
C GLY A 115 -14.53 -4.71 -14.91
N LEU A 116 -15.43 -3.73 -15.07
CA LEU A 116 -15.53 -2.57 -14.20
C LEU A 116 -15.65 -2.93 -12.71
N VAL A 117 -16.38 -4.01 -12.40
CA VAL A 117 -16.65 -4.48 -11.03
C VAL A 117 -16.06 -5.86 -10.71
N ALA A 118 -15.22 -6.40 -11.61
CA ALA A 118 -14.54 -7.69 -11.44
C ALA A 118 -13.38 -7.60 -10.43
N ASN A 119 -13.67 -7.36 -9.15
CA ASN A 119 -12.65 -7.07 -8.14
C ASN A 119 -12.10 -8.34 -7.45
N GLY A 120 -10.84 -8.68 -7.76
CA GLY A 120 -10.13 -9.86 -7.22
C GLY A 120 -9.38 -9.61 -5.91
N GLY A 121 -9.06 -8.36 -5.60
CA GLY A 121 -8.19 -7.97 -4.49
C GLY A 121 -6.69 -8.11 -4.81
N ALA A 122 -5.86 -7.41 -4.03
CA ALA A 122 -4.43 -7.29 -4.30
C ALA A 122 -3.69 -8.64 -4.40
N ASP A 123 -2.83 -8.78 -5.41
CA ASP A 123 -2.00 -9.96 -5.58
C ASP A 123 -0.77 -9.87 -4.66
N LEU A 124 -0.86 -10.53 -3.50
CA LEU A 124 0.23 -10.57 -2.52
C LEU A 124 1.29 -11.64 -2.84
N THR A 125 1.12 -12.41 -3.92
CA THR A 125 2.04 -13.49 -4.28
C THR A 125 3.46 -12.96 -4.47
N LYS A 126 4.45 -13.74 -4.03
CA LYS A 126 5.87 -13.47 -4.30
C LYS A 126 6.34 -14.47 -5.35
N THR A 127 6.53 -14.02 -6.59
CA THR A 127 6.83 -14.91 -7.73
C THR A 127 8.24 -15.50 -7.65
N PHE A 128 9.26 -14.64 -7.52
CA PHE A 128 10.67 -15.05 -7.40
C PHE A 128 11.46 -14.27 -6.35
N THR A 129 11.02 -13.05 -6.04
CA THR A 129 11.73 -12.11 -5.20
C THR A 129 10.75 -11.10 -4.57
N GLY A 130 11.26 -10.18 -3.76
CA GLY A 130 10.50 -9.20 -3.00
C GLY A 130 10.05 -7.96 -3.76
N TRP A 131 9.71 -8.08 -5.05
CA TRP A 131 9.20 -6.95 -5.84
C TRP A 131 8.00 -6.27 -5.17
N ARG A 132 8.02 -4.94 -5.16
CA ARG A 132 6.94 -4.07 -4.68
C ARG A 132 5.96 -3.69 -5.78
N LEU A 133 6.38 -3.67 -7.05
CA LEU A 133 5.47 -3.51 -8.17
C LEU A 133 4.69 -4.80 -8.40
N LYS A 134 3.39 -4.73 -8.11
CA LYS A 134 2.46 -5.86 -8.20
C LYS A 134 1.16 -5.44 -8.85
N ASP A 135 0.43 -6.44 -9.31
CA ASP A 135 -0.94 -6.29 -9.79
C ASP A 135 -1.85 -5.84 -8.65
N SER A 136 -2.63 -4.78 -8.89
CA SER A 136 -3.61 -4.24 -7.94
C SER A 136 -4.75 -5.22 -7.65
N GLY A 137 -5.03 -6.12 -8.59
CA GLY A 137 -6.14 -7.06 -8.57
C GLY A 137 -7.53 -6.41 -8.50
N SER A 138 -7.64 -5.11 -8.75
CA SER A 138 -8.93 -4.42 -8.78
C SER A 138 -9.74 -4.76 -10.04
N GLY A 139 -11.01 -4.36 -10.05
CA GLY A 139 -11.79 -4.22 -11.29
C GLY A 139 -11.32 -3.01 -12.10
N ASN A 140 -11.96 -2.78 -13.25
CA ASN A 140 -11.71 -1.66 -14.15
C ASN A 140 -10.22 -1.52 -14.50
N GLN A 141 -9.60 -2.55 -15.09
CA GLN A 141 -8.19 -2.48 -15.49
C GLN A 141 -7.79 -3.42 -16.63
N TYR A 142 -6.87 -2.92 -17.44
CA TYR A 142 -5.91 -3.68 -18.22
C TYR A 142 -4.54 -3.59 -17.53
N ASN A 143 -3.82 -4.71 -17.42
CA ASN A 143 -2.43 -4.65 -16.99
C ASN A 143 -1.53 -5.66 -17.70
N ALA A 144 -0.24 -5.35 -17.70
CA ALA A 144 0.83 -6.23 -18.10
C ALA A 144 2.01 -6.02 -17.15
N LEU A 145 2.53 -7.11 -16.59
CA LEU A 145 3.73 -7.09 -15.75
C LEU A 145 4.74 -8.12 -16.24
N THR A 146 6.01 -7.76 -16.20
CA THR A 146 7.09 -8.69 -16.52
C THR A 146 8.32 -8.35 -15.71
N GLY A 147 9.02 -9.37 -15.25
CA GLY A 147 10.26 -9.21 -14.52
C GLY A 147 11.11 -10.45 -14.58
N PHE A 148 12.38 -10.30 -14.26
CA PHE A 148 13.28 -11.43 -14.16
C PHE A 148 14.25 -11.26 -13.00
N THR A 149 14.74 -12.36 -12.45
CA THR A 149 15.83 -12.36 -11.48
C THR A 149 17.06 -12.94 -12.15
N TYR A 150 18.21 -12.31 -12.00
CA TYR A 150 19.51 -12.81 -12.41
C TYR A 150 20.43 -12.95 -11.20
N SER A 151 20.83 -14.19 -10.89
CA SER A 151 21.69 -14.51 -9.74
C SER A 151 23.13 -14.75 -10.17
N VAL A 152 24.07 -14.02 -9.56
CA VAL A 152 25.52 -14.16 -9.72
C VAL A 152 26.17 -14.28 -8.34
N GLY A 153 26.61 -15.49 -7.99
CA GLY A 153 27.11 -15.77 -6.65
C GLY A 153 26.02 -15.54 -5.60
N LYS A 154 26.27 -14.59 -4.69
CA LYS A 154 25.38 -14.18 -3.60
C LYS A 154 24.54 -12.94 -3.93
N LEU A 155 24.72 -12.37 -5.13
CA LEU A 155 23.98 -11.20 -5.60
C LEU A 155 22.84 -11.64 -6.52
N GLN A 156 21.65 -11.10 -6.28
CA GLN A 156 20.50 -11.18 -7.17
C GLN A 156 20.16 -9.78 -7.68
N ILE A 157 20.01 -9.66 -8.99
CA ILE A 157 19.55 -8.46 -9.69
C ILE A 157 18.17 -8.76 -10.24
N ALA A 158 17.17 -7.95 -9.91
CA ALA A 158 15.80 -8.26 -10.23
C ALA A 158 15.02 -7.03 -10.74
N PRO A 159 15.09 -6.71 -12.05
CA PRO A 159 14.21 -5.73 -12.65
C PRO A 159 12.77 -6.26 -12.79
N ASN A 160 11.82 -5.34 -12.72
CA ASN A 160 10.41 -5.59 -12.91
C ASN A 160 9.75 -4.36 -13.58
N PHE A 161 8.71 -4.62 -14.35
CA PHE A 161 7.99 -3.61 -15.11
C PHE A 161 6.48 -3.84 -14.97
N LEU A 162 5.74 -2.75 -14.89
CA LEU A 162 4.28 -2.72 -14.83
C LEU A 162 3.78 -1.66 -15.82
N TRP A 163 2.88 -2.06 -16.69
CA TRP A 163 1.96 -1.17 -17.39
C TRP A 163 0.54 -1.50 -16.94
N GLN A 164 -0.24 -0.47 -16.63
CA GLN A 164 -1.67 -0.61 -16.37
C GLN A 164 -2.44 0.60 -16.86
N LYS A 165 -3.70 0.36 -17.21
CA LYS A 165 -4.64 1.39 -17.63
C LYS A 165 -6.07 0.99 -17.24
N PRO A 166 -6.88 1.89 -16.66
CA PRO A 166 -8.28 1.58 -16.41
C PRO A 166 -9.06 1.46 -17.72
N ILE A 167 -10.15 0.67 -17.72
CA ILE A 167 -11.07 0.61 -18.87
C ILE A 167 -11.76 1.96 -19.02
N GLU A 168 -12.34 2.45 -17.92
CA GLU A 168 -12.90 3.79 -17.81
C GLU A 168 -12.06 4.64 -16.86
N GLY A 169 -11.53 5.74 -17.39
CA GLY A 169 -10.65 6.68 -16.68
C GLY A 169 -11.33 7.41 -15.52
N PRO A 170 -10.56 8.06 -14.63
CA PRO A 170 -11.09 8.84 -13.52
C PRO A 170 -11.91 10.04 -14.03
N ILE A 171 -12.81 10.58 -13.21
CA ILE A 171 -13.56 11.79 -13.55
C ILE A 171 -12.94 13.00 -12.85
N PRO A 172 -12.43 14.00 -13.60
CA PRO A 172 -11.94 15.25 -13.01
C PRO A 172 -13.02 16.06 -12.31
N PHE A 173 -12.60 16.91 -11.37
CA PHE A 173 -13.53 17.72 -10.57
C PHE A 173 -14.12 18.91 -11.32
N ASP A 174 -13.50 19.31 -12.44
CA ASP A 174 -13.88 20.44 -13.27
C ASP A 174 -14.80 20.07 -14.45
N VAL A 175 -15.16 18.79 -14.57
CA VAL A 175 -16.14 18.32 -15.56
C VAL A 175 -17.54 18.88 -15.22
N PRO A 176 -18.31 19.38 -16.21
CA PRO A 176 -19.65 19.90 -15.97
C PRO A 176 -20.61 18.82 -15.45
N ALA A 177 -21.56 19.26 -14.62
CA ALA A 177 -22.66 18.41 -14.16
C ALA A 177 -23.42 17.80 -15.36
N PRO A 178 -23.90 16.55 -15.27
CA PRO A 178 -24.10 15.77 -14.05
C PRO A 178 -22.87 15.01 -13.54
N ALA A 179 -21.73 15.06 -14.24
CA ALA A 179 -20.53 14.34 -13.83
C ALA A 179 -19.94 14.89 -12.51
N ARG A 180 -19.39 13.99 -11.70
CA ARG A 180 -18.56 14.32 -10.54
C ARG A 180 -17.43 13.29 -10.39
N PRO A 181 -16.34 13.63 -9.69
CA PRO A 181 -15.37 12.63 -9.25
C PRO A 181 -16.08 11.46 -8.58
N ARG A 182 -15.79 10.23 -9.03
CA ARG A 182 -16.40 9.04 -8.44
C ARG A 182 -15.87 8.83 -7.03
N ASN A 183 -16.66 8.17 -6.20
CA ASN A 183 -16.26 7.80 -4.85
C ASN A 183 -16.87 6.44 -4.49
N ILE A 184 -16.19 5.67 -3.65
CA ILE A 184 -16.55 4.26 -3.42
C ILE A 184 -17.84 4.05 -2.62
N LEU A 185 -18.39 5.11 -2.02
CA LEU A 185 -19.66 5.04 -1.28
C LEU A 185 -20.84 5.08 -2.26
N ASP A 186 -20.77 5.98 -3.24
CA ASP A 186 -21.89 6.26 -4.15
C ASP A 186 -21.77 5.55 -5.50
N ASP A 187 -20.55 5.20 -5.91
CA ASP A 187 -20.26 4.63 -7.22
C ASP A 187 -19.85 3.16 -7.10
N PRO A 188 -20.21 2.31 -8.09
CA PRO A 188 -19.92 0.88 -8.00
C PRO A 188 -18.43 0.54 -8.16
N PHE A 189 -17.63 1.46 -8.71
CA PHE A 189 -16.17 1.34 -8.80
C PHE A 189 -15.52 2.72 -8.79
N VAL A 190 -14.21 2.76 -8.51
CA VAL A 190 -13.39 3.98 -8.53
C VAL A 190 -12.02 3.70 -9.14
N VAL A 191 -11.42 4.72 -9.75
CA VAL A 191 -10.05 4.68 -10.26
C VAL A 191 -9.10 5.26 -9.21
N ARG A 192 -8.35 4.38 -8.54
CA ARG A 192 -7.32 4.79 -7.58
C ARG A 192 -6.02 4.04 -7.82
N VAL A 193 -5.87 2.84 -7.26
CA VAL A 193 -4.66 2.02 -7.42
C VAL A 193 -4.52 1.47 -8.85
N ASN A 194 -5.62 1.37 -9.58
CA ASN A 194 -5.73 0.99 -10.99
C ASN A 194 -5.68 2.16 -11.98
N ARG A 195 -5.33 3.37 -11.52
CA ARG A 195 -5.11 4.49 -12.44
C ARG A 195 -4.03 4.16 -13.46
N GLU A 196 -4.05 4.88 -14.57
CA GLU A 196 -3.06 4.70 -15.63
C GLU A 196 -1.65 4.88 -15.07
N GLN A 197 -0.77 3.91 -15.34
CA GLN A 197 0.58 3.91 -14.81
C GLN A 197 1.53 3.12 -15.71
N VAL A 198 2.72 3.68 -15.88
CA VAL A 198 3.90 2.96 -16.37
C VAL A 198 4.95 2.99 -15.27
N ALA A 199 5.46 1.84 -14.86
CA ALA A 199 6.40 1.77 -13.76
C ALA A 199 7.49 0.74 -13.95
N GLY A 200 8.67 1.09 -13.44
CA GLY A 200 9.85 0.23 -13.39
C GLY A 200 10.31 0.08 -11.94
N GLU A 201 10.77 -1.12 -11.62
CA GLU A 201 11.42 -1.43 -10.35
C GLU A 201 12.72 -2.16 -10.63
N ILE A 202 13.76 -1.83 -9.88
CA ILE A 202 14.97 -2.63 -9.78
C ILE A 202 15.18 -3.00 -8.33
N LEU A 203 15.40 -4.29 -8.07
CA LEU A 203 15.72 -4.81 -6.75
C LEU A 203 17.09 -5.49 -6.80
N LEU A 204 17.98 -5.06 -5.91
CA LEU A 204 19.29 -5.65 -5.71
C LEU A 204 19.30 -6.33 -4.35
N THR A 205 19.70 -7.59 -4.31
CA THR A 205 19.75 -8.34 -3.05
C THR A 205 21.04 -9.11 -2.94
N TYR A 206 21.77 -8.83 -1.88
CA TYR A 206 22.96 -9.56 -1.49
C TYR A 206 22.67 -10.30 -0.20
N ASP A 207 22.75 -11.63 -0.28
CA ASP A 207 22.49 -12.53 0.83
C ASP A 207 23.57 -13.63 0.84
N PRO A 208 24.47 -13.63 1.84
CA PRO A 208 25.52 -14.62 1.93
C PRO A 208 25.07 -15.98 2.48
N THR A 209 23.86 -16.08 3.03
CA THR A 209 23.30 -17.21 3.76
C THR A 209 21.95 -17.61 3.16
N PRO A 210 21.96 -18.24 1.97
CA PRO A 210 20.73 -18.57 1.22
C PRO A 210 19.86 -19.64 1.90
N GLY A 211 20.18 -20.04 3.14
CA GLY A 211 19.41 -20.99 3.94
C GLY A 211 18.06 -20.42 4.40
N SER A 212 17.93 -19.10 4.47
CA SER A 212 16.66 -18.40 4.60
C SER A 212 16.43 -17.51 3.38
N TRP A 213 15.18 -17.44 2.93
CA TRP A 213 14.87 -16.54 1.82
C TRP A 213 14.62 -15.14 2.38
N MET A 214 15.39 -14.14 1.94
CA MET A 214 15.33 -12.73 2.37
C MET A 214 13.90 -12.14 2.48
N TYR A 215 12.95 -12.65 1.70
CA TYR A 215 11.57 -12.16 1.65
C TYR A 215 10.56 -13.05 2.37
N GLU A 216 11.01 -14.03 3.14
CA GLU A 216 10.14 -14.79 4.04
C GLU A 216 9.56 -13.89 5.12
N TRP A 217 8.36 -14.25 5.56
CA TRP A 217 7.65 -13.49 6.58
C TRP A 217 8.36 -13.55 7.95
N ASP A 218 9.13 -14.61 8.20
CA ASP A 218 9.94 -14.86 9.38
C ASP A 218 11.44 -14.70 9.15
N ASN A 219 11.85 -14.07 8.04
CA ASN A 219 13.26 -13.81 7.76
C ASN A 219 13.94 -13.03 8.89
N ASP A 220 13.22 -12.14 9.59
CA ASP A 220 13.78 -11.45 10.76
C ASP A 220 14.31 -12.41 11.84
N ARG A 221 13.74 -13.61 11.96
CA ARG A 221 14.16 -14.65 12.91
C ARG A 221 15.14 -15.65 12.29
N THR A 222 14.89 -16.07 11.05
CA THR A 222 15.64 -17.17 10.41
C THR A 222 16.96 -16.71 9.80
N GLU A 223 17.06 -15.44 9.42
CA GLU A 223 18.28 -14.89 8.83
C GLU A 223 19.43 -14.91 9.83
N ASP A 224 20.58 -15.44 9.40
CA ASP A 224 21.82 -15.55 10.18
C ASP A 224 23.01 -14.83 9.52
N ALA A 225 22.77 -14.12 8.41
CA ALA A 225 23.80 -13.31 7.74
C ALA A 225 24.47 -12.32 8.71
N LYS A 226 25.81 -12.32 8.71
CA LYS A 226 26.59 -11.20 9.30
C LYS A 226 26.26 -9.86 8.63
N PHE A 227 25.92 -9.92 7.34
CA PHE A 227 25.42 -8.78 6.58
C PHE A 227 24.64 -9.27 5.36
N ALA A 228 23.37 -8.89 5.26
CA ALA A 228 22.53 -9.04 4.08
C ALA A 228 21.81 -7.72 3.78
N ILE A 229 21.57 -7.45 2.50
CA ILE A 229 20.90 -6.23 2.06
C ILE A 229 19.96 -6.53 0.91
N SER A 230 18.77 -5.92 0.94
CA SER A 230 17.83 -5.86 -0.16
C SER A 230 17.49 -4.40 -0.41
N ALA A 231 18.00 -3.83 -1.49
CA ALA A 231 17.80 -2.43 -1.87
C ALA A 231 17.02 -2.35 -3.19
N GLY A 232 15.91 -1.62 -3.18
CA GLY A 232 15.03 -1.43 -4.31
C GLY A 232 14.87 0.04 -4.69
N PHE A 233 14.66 0.28 -5.98
CA PHE A 233 14.21 1.57 -6.51
C PHE A 233 12.99 1.33 -7.39
N VAL A 234 11.95 2.13 -7.19
CA VAL A 234 10.73 2.11 -7.98
C VAL A 234 10.48 3.50 -8.54
N TYR A 235 10.18 3.58 -9.83
CA TYR A 235 9.70 4.78 -10.49
C TYR A 235 8.35 4.51 -11.13
N ARG A 236 7.41 5.45 -10.99
CA ARG A 236 6.05 5.39 -11.49
C ARG A 236 5.76 6.68 -12.24
N HIS A 237 5.47 6.56 -13.53
CA HIS A 237 4.85 7.60 -14.33
C HIS A 237 3.33 7.45 -14.23
N LEU A 238 2.64 8.49 -13.76
CA LEU A 238 1.20 8.48 -13.49
C LEU A 238 0.57 9.64 -14.26
N PRO A 239 0.20 9.44 -15.54
CA PRO A 239 -0.26 10.51 -16.41
C PRO A 239 -1.68 11.00 -16.09
N THR A 240 -2.43 10.28 -15.26
CA THR A 240 -3.82 10.63 -14.91
C THR A 240 -3.96 10.91 -13.41
N ILE A 241 -5.03 11.66 -13.09
CA ILE A 241 -5.50 11.85 -11.71
C ILE A 241 -6.10 10.54 -11.14
N GLN A 242 -6.68 10.62 -9.94
CA GLN A 242 -7.53 9.57 -9.36
C GLN A 242 -8.99 10.04 -9.26
N ASP A 243 -9.89 9.11 -8.93
CA ASP A 243 -11.21 9.43 -8.38
C ASP A 243 -11.10 9.84 -6.89
N ALA A 244 -12.17 10.40 -6.34
CA ALA A 244 -12.18 10.95 -5.00
C ALA A 244 -11.94 9.87 -3.93
N ALA A 245 -11.04 10.18 -2.99
CA ALA A 245 -10.90 9.42 -1.77
C ALA A 245 -12.05 9.71 -0.81
N ILE A 246 -12.25 8.80 0.16
CA ILE A 246 -13.14 9.03 1.29
C ILE A 246 -12.31 9.46 2.47
N GLY A 247 -12.61 10.63 3.03
CA GLY A 247 -12.06 11.11 4.28
C GLY A 247 -12.97 10.78 5.46
N ILE A 248 -12.37 10.66 6.64
CA ILE A 248 -13.07 10.51 7.92
C ILE A 248 -12.87 11.80 8.71
N LEU A 249 -13.96 12.44 9.14
CA LEU A 249 -13.88 13.66 9.95
C LEU A 249 -13.33 13.39 11.35
N ALA A 250 -13.04 14.46 12.10
CA ALA A 250 -12.44 14.39 13.43
C ALA A 250 -13.32 13.67 14.48
N ASP A 251 -14.62 13.56 14.23
CA ASP A 251 -15.52 12.74 15.05
C ASP A 251 -15.24 11.23 14.92
N GLY A 252 -14.41 10.85 13.93
CA GLY A 252 -14.00 9.49 13.63
C GLY A 252 -15.09 8.66 12.95
N ARG A 253 -16.24 9.26 12.59
CA ARG A 253 -17.44 8.52 12.12
C ARG A 253 -17.98 9.06 10.81
N SER A 254 -17.95 10.38 10.64
CA SER A 254 -18.55 11.01 9.48
C SER A 254 -17.64 10.85 8.27
N LEU A 255 -18.16 10.18 7.24
CA LEU A 255 -17.49 9.97 5.96
C LEU A 255 -17.86 11.08 4.99
N PHE A 256 -16.90 11.52 4.19
CA PHE A 256 -17.14 12.45 3.09
C PHE A 256 -16.24 12.11 1.91
N ALA A 257 -16.71 12.38 0.69
CA ALA A 257 -15.87 12.33 -0.50
C ALA A 257 -15.07 13.64 -0.60
N PHE A 258 -13.76 13.54 -0.82
CA PHE A 258 -12.96 14.73 -1.10
C PHE A 258 -13.45 15.40 -2.39
N PRO A 259 -13.43 16.74 -2.47
CA PRO A 259 -13.85 17.49 -3.67
C PRO A 259 -12.89 17.30 -4.87
N GLY A 260 -11.75 16.64 -4.66
CA GLY A 260 -10.76 16.33 -5.68
C GLY A 260 -9.91 15.13 -5.27
N SER A 261 -8.79 14.92 -5.94
CA SER A 261 -7.96 13.73 -5.78
C SER A 261 -6.48 14.01 -6.03
N ALA A 262 -5.64 12.99 -5.83
CA ALA A 262 -4.23 13.05 -6.17
C ALA A 262 -4.03 13.36 -7.67
N PRO A 263 -3.22 14.38 -8.02
CA PRO A 263 -3.02 14.77 -9.41
C PRO A 263 -2.17 13.75 -10.20
N ALA A 264 -2.08 13.96 -11.52
CA ALA A 264 -1.09 13.30 -12.36
C ALA A 264 0.32 13.73 -11.91
N GLN A 265 1.22 12.77 -11.70
CA GLN A 265 2.54 13.05 -11.12
C GLN A 265 3.49 11.86 -11.26
N ASP A 266 4.75 12.14 -11.58
CA ASP A 266 5.79 11.12 -11.47
C ASP A 266 6.23 10.93 -10.02
N LEU A 267 6.26 9.68 -9.57
CA LEU A 267 6.68 9.29 -8.22
C LEU A 267 7.83 8.31 -8.26
N TRP A 268 8.76 8.47 -7.32
CA TRP A 268 9.85 7.53 -7.09
C TRP A 268 9.98 7.16 -5.62
N GLU A 269 10.48 5.96 -5.36
CA GLU A 269 10.75 5.45 -4.02
C GLU A 269 12.01 4.59 -4.04
N VAL A 270 12.98 4.92 -3.18
CA VAL A 270 14.04 4.01 -2.76
C VAL A 270 13.62 3.31 -1.48
N ASN A 271 13.99 2.04 -1.36
CA ASN A 271 13.85 1.27 -0.14
C ASN A 271 15.07 0.38 0.08
N ALA A 272 15.45 0.17 1.32
CA ALA A 272 16.49 -0.78 1.66
C ALA A 272 16.16 -1.49 2.96
N ARG A 273 16.33 -2.81 2.97
CA ARG A 273 16.35 -3.62 4.19
C ARG A 273 17.77 -4.12 4.38
N LEU A 274 18.34 -3.85 5.55
CA LEU A 274 19.64 -4.32 5.97
C LEU A 274 19.44 -5.24 7.17
N VAL A 275 20.11 -6.39 7.14
CA VAL A 275 20.14 -7.35 8.24
C VAL A 275 21.59 -7.62 8.61
N SER A 276 21.90 -7.57 9.90
CA SER A 276 23.20 -7.97 10.43
C SER A 276 22.99 -8.74 11.72
N LYS A 277 23.36 -10.02 11.71
CA LYS A 277 23.35 -10.90 12.88
C LYS A 277 24.79 -11.22 13.22
N ILE A 278 25.32 -10.51 14.20
CA ILE A 278 26.73 -10.62 14.58
C ILE A 278 26.95 -11.93 15.36
N ASN A 279 25.99 -12.29 16.22
CA ASN A 279 25.92 -13.57 16.92
C ASN A 279 24.47 -13.89 17.32
N SER A 280 24.24 -15.04 17.97
CA SER A 280 22.91 -15.52 18.37
C SER A 280 22.13 -14.56 19.28
N ASN A 281 22.84 -13.65 19.97
CA ASN A 281 22.27 -12.72 20.95
C ASN A 281 22.40 -11.27 20.51
N PHE A 282 22.99 -10.98 19.34
CA PHE A 282 23.16 -9.62 18.84
C PHE A 282 22.82 -9.54 17.36
N GLY A 283 21.73 -8.83 17.07
CA GLY A 283 21.35 -8.52 15.71
C GLY A 283 20.79 -7.12 15.56
N ILE A 284 20.81 -6.67 14.32
CA ILE A 284 20.31 -5.37 13.87
C ILE A 284 19.56 -5.58 12.56
N ILE A 285 18.38 -4.99 12.46
CA ILE A 285 17.61 -4.89 11.23
C ILE A 285 17.27 -3.42 11.03
N ALA A 286 17.64 -2.88 9.87
CA ALA A 286 17.31 -1.52 9.48
C ALA A 286 16.44 -1.54 8.22
N ASN A 287 15.33 -0.82 8.24
CA ASN A 287 14.52 -0.53 7.05
C ASN A 287 14.66 0.95 6.74
N LEU A 288 15.10 1.27 5.54
CA LEU A 288 15.28 2.64 5.06
C LEU A 288 14.32 2.87 3.89
N TYR A 289 13.79 4.07 3.78
CA TYR A 289 13.06 4.52 2.61
C TYR A 289 13.28 6.00 2.33
N GLY A 290 13.07 6.39 1.08
CA GLY A 290 13.11 7.77 0.65
C GLY A 290 12.36 7.92 -0.67
N GLY A 291 11.71 9.05 -0.90
CA GLY A 291 11.01 9.25 -2.15
C GLY A 291 9.95 10.33 -2.13
N THR A 292 9.22 10.40 -3.23
CA THR A 292 8.07 11.28 -3.41
C THR A 292 6.78 10.52 -3.16
N ALA A 293 5.81 11.16 -2.50
CA ALA A 293 4.49 10.57 -2.31
C ALA A 293 3.37 11.62 -2.40
N GLN A 294 2.17 11.15 -2.76
CA GLN A 294 0.95 11.97 -2.82
C GLN A 294 0.01 11.60 -1.67
N ALA A 295 -0.68 12.62 -1.18
CA ALA A 295 -1.80 12.45 -0.27
C ALA A 295 -2.93 11.66 -0.94
N ASN A 296 -3.83 11.11 -0.12
CA ASN A 296 -5.00 10.43 -0.65
C ASN A 296 -6.09 11.42 -1.09
N GLY A 297 -6.25 12.53 -0.35
CA GLY A 297 -7.30 13.53 -0.58
C GLY A 297 -6.98 14.49 -1.74
N SER A 298 -7.55 15.68 -1.65
CA SER A 298 -7.52 16.69 -2.73
C SER A 298 -6.30 17.61 -2.72
N ASP A 299 -5.35 17.44 -1.80
CA ASP A 299 -4.16 18.29 -1.76
C ASP A 299 -3.16 17.89 -2.86
N VAL A 300 -2.84 18.85 -3.73
CA VAL A 300 -1.91 18.69 -4.86
C VAL A 300 -0.44 18.60 -4.43
N ARG A 301 -0.12 18.95 -3.18
CA ARG A 301 1.25 18.98 -2.66
C ARG A 301 1.85 17.58 -2.58
N THR A 302 2.86 17.35 -3.42
CA THR A 302 3.73 16.17 -3.35
C THR A 302 4.77 16.36 -2.25
N ILE A 303 4.97 15.33 -1.43
CA ILE A 303 5.92 15.35 -0.31
C ILE A 303 7.19 14.59 -0.67
N HIS A 304 8.34 15.07 -0.17
CA HIS A 304 9.62 14.36 -0.24
C HIS A 304 9.94 13.79 1.14
N ARG A 305 9.66 12.50 1.33
CA ARG A 305 9.74 11.84 2.62
C ARG A 305 10.95 10.92 2.70
N TYR A 306 11.51 10.83 3.90
CA TYR A 306 12.60 9.91 4.21
C TYR A 306 12.34 9.26 5.55
N GLY A 307 12.77 8.02 5.72
CA GLY A 307 12.70 7.39 7.02
C GLY A 307 13.65 6.22 7.18
N ALA A 308 13.96 5.96 8.43
CA ALA A 308 14.77 4.85 8.88
C ALA A 308 14.08 4.23 10.10
N GLU A 309 13.86 2.92 10.06
CA GLU A 309 13.40 2.13 11.20
C GLU A 309 14.53 1.18 11.59
N LEU A 310 14.89 1.19 12.86
CA LEU A 310 15.96 0.37 13.43
C LEU A 310 15.37 -0.54 14.49
N ARG A 311 15.59 -1.84 14.32
CA ARG A 311 15.31 -2.86 15.33
C ARG A 311 16.62 -3.52 15.73
N MET A 312 16.92 -3.52 17.01
CA MET A 312 18.10 -4.18 17.56
C MET A 312 17.68 -5.10 18.70
N VAL A 313 18.31 -6.27 18.74
CA VAL A 313 18.20 -7.20 19.85
C VAL A 313 19.61 -7.45 20.37
N TYR A 314 19.84 -7.22 21.66
CA TYR A 314 21.07 -7.52 22.36
C TYR A 314 20.79 -8.23 23.69
N LYS A 315 21.09 -9.53 23.78
CA LYS A 315 20.79 -10.40 24.92
C LYS A 315 19.32 -10.34 25.31
N THR A 316 18.96 -9.63 26.38
CA THR A 316 17.57 -9.43 26.85
C THR A 316 17.00 -8.07 26.47
N VAL A 317 17.83 -7.19 25.90
CA VAL A 317 17.45 -5.83 25.50
C VAL A 317 16.94 -5.84 24.08
N LYS A 318 15.80 -5.20 23.86
CA LYS A 318 15.23 -4.92 22.54
C LYS A 318 15.08 -3.41 22.37
N LEU A 319 15.57 -2.90 21.25
CA LEU A 319 15.40 -1.53 20.82
C LEU A 319 14.54 -1.53 19.55
N ASN A 320 13.47 -0.74 19.55
CA ASN A 320 12.74 -0.35 18.36
C ASN A 320 12.83 1.17 18.24
N SER A 321 13.26 1.66 17.09
CA SER A 321 13.37 3.09 16.85
C SER A 321 12.99 3.42 15.42
N PHE A 322 12.48 4.62 15.21
CA PHE A 322 12.37 5.18 13.88
C PHE A 322 12.77 6.65 13.89
N VAL A 323 13.19 7.13 12.72
CA VAL A 323 13.27 8.54 12.36
C VAL A 323 12.54 8.71 11.03
N ARG A 324 11.69 9.73 10.93
CA ARG A 324 10.96 10.10 9.71
C ARG A 324 11.10 11.59 9.49
N ILE A 325 11.34 11.99 8.25
CA ILE A 325 11.60 13.38 7.85
C ILE A 325 10.59 13.74 6.75
N ASN A 326 9.94 14.89 6.92
CA ASN A 326 8.90 15.40 6.02
C ASN A 326 7.83 14.36 5.68
N ASP A 327 7.41 13.62 6.70
CA ASP A 327 6.53 12.48 6.55
C ASP A 327 5.18 12.70 7.24
N TRP A 328 4.17 11.97 6.80
CA TRP A 328 2.87 11.93 7.44
C TRP A 328 2.98 11.37 8.86
N GLY A 329 2.02 11.77 9.70
CA GLY A 329 1.85 11.17 11.03
C GLY A 329 1.39 9.72 10.98
N PRO A 330 1.19 9.09 12.16
CA PRO A 330 0.95 7.66 12.27
C PRO A 330 -0.46 7.19 11.86
N PHE A 331 -1.39 8.12 11.60
CA PHE A 331 -2.79 7.80 11.30
C PHE A 331 -3.15 8.16 9.86
N ASP A 332 -4.08 7.40 9.25
CA ASP A 332 -4.49 7.58 7.86
C ASP A 332 -4.96 9.00 7.54
N TYR A 333 -5.63 9.68 8.49
CA TYR A 333 -6.05 11.07 8.31
C TYR A 333 -4.88 12.02 7.98
N HIS A 334 -3.67 11.74 8.48
CA HIS A 334 -2.50 12.55 8.14
C HIS A 334 -2.16 12.42 6.66
N ARG A 335 -2.34 11.24 6.07
CA ARG A 335 -2.13 11.04 4.65
C ARG A 335 -3.30 11.57 3.81
N ASP A 336 -4.52 11.50 4.33
CA ASP A 336 -5.71 12.01 3.63
C ASP A 336 -5.70 13.53 3.49
N PHE A 337 -5.43 14.24 4.59
CA PHE A 337 -5.34 15.71 4.63
C PHE A 337 -3.93 16.25 4.38
N ASN A 338 -3.00 15.38 3.96
CA ASN A 338 -1.61 15.73 3.71
C ASN A 338 -0.91 16.44 4.88
N LEU A 339 -1.15 16.02 6.12
CA LEU A 339 -0.53 16.58 7.32
C LEU A 339 0.83 15.93 7.58
N THR A 340 1.88 16.73 7.52
CA THR A 340 3.27 16.25 7.59
C THR A 340 4.01 16.91 8.73
N PHE A 341 4.97 16.18 9.29
CA PHE A 341 5.88 16.66 10.30
C PHE A 341 7.31 16.76 9.74
N PRO A 342 8.04 17.86 9.98
CA PRO A 342 9.41 18.01 9.50
C PRO A 342 10.33 16.90 10.00
N VAL A 343 10.27 16.57 11.29
CA VAL A 343 11.02 15.47 11.89
C VAL A 343 10.14 14.77 12.91
N GLN A 344 10.12 13.44 12.86
CA GLN A 344 9.49 12.56 13.85
C GLN A 344 10.51 11.50 14.25
N TRP A 345 10.62 11.19 15.52
CA TRP A 345 11.37 10.03 15.95
C TRP A 345 10.70 9.33 17.13
N MET A 346 10.98 8.04 17.23
CA MET A 346 10.58 7.19 18.34
C MET A 346 11.79 6.37 18.78
N PHE A 347 11.93 6.22 20.09
CA PHE A 347 12.91 5.35 20.71
C PHE A 347 12.22 4.56 21.80
N ASP A 348 12.10 3.24 21.61
CA ASP A 348 11.55 2.28 22.56
C ASP A 348 12.63 1.26 22.94
N ILE A 349 13.11 1.33 24.18
CA ILE A 349 14.04 0.36 24.75
C ILE A 349 13.33 -0.46 25.81
N SER A 350 13.45 -1.78 25.73
CA SER A 350 12.85 -2.70 26.69
C SER A 350 13.81 -3.81 27.08
N ASN A 351 13.68 -4.26 28.32
CA ASN A 351 14.37 -5.42 28.85
C ASN A 351 13.34 -6.53 29.12
N THR A 352 13.58 -7.70 28.54
CA THR A 352 12.68 -8.86 28.57
C THR A 352 13.20 -9.88 29.58
N ILE A 353 12.31 -10.49 30.37
CA ILE A 353 12.70 -11.51 31.37
C ILE A 353 13.09 -12.85 30.69
N GLY A 354 12.69 -13.08 29.44
CA GLY A 354 13.07 -14.21 28.59
C GLY A 354 13.96 -13.84 27.40
N LYS A 355 14.12 -14.76 26.44
CA LYS A 355 14.82 -14.45 25.18
C LYS A 355 13.96 -13.49 24.33
N PRO A 356 14.42 -12.27 24.02
CA PRO A 356 13.71 -11.39 23.12
C PRO A 356 13.64 -12.03 21.73
N ASP A 357 12.44 -12.05 21.18
CA ASP A 357 12.21 -12.49 19.80
C ASP A 357 12.16 -11.27 18.86
N TRP A 358 12.45 -11.52 17.59
CA TRP A 358 12.34 -10.54 16.52
C TRP A 358 10.88 -10.16 16.24
N PHE A 359 9.96 -11.11 16.45
CA PHE A 359 8.53 -10.86 16.42
C PHE A 359 8.02 -10.12 17.66
N ALA A 360 6.89 -9.43 17.51
CA ALA A 360 6.14 -8.84 18.61
C ALA A 360 5.31 -9.90 19.34
N LEU A 361 5.96 -10.99 19.78
CA LEU A 361 5.29 -12.00 20.61
C LEU A 361 5.07 -11.45 22.03
N PRO A 362 3.98 -11.85 22.71
CA PRO A 362 3.75 -11.49 24.10
C PRO A 362 4.92 -11.94 24.98
N ALA A 363 5.61 -11.00 25.59
CA ALA A 363 6.72 -11.27 26.50
C ALA A 363 6.62 -10.35 27.71
N THR A 364 7.03 -10.87 28.87
CA THR A 364 7.12 -10.06 30.08
C THR A 364 8.33 -9.14 29.97
N ARG A 365 8.09 -7.83 29.90
CA ARG A 365 9.12 -6.81 29.68
C ARG A 365 8.81 -5.51 30.38
N ILE A 366 9.86 -4.82 30.77
CA ILE A 366 9.82 -3.43 31.23
C ILE A 366 10.49 -2.57 30.17
N GLY A 367 9.91 -1.42 29.86
CA GLY A 367 10.44 -0.55 28.82
C GLY A 367 10.18 0.92 29.04
N PHE A 368 10.91 1.70 28.26
CA PHE A 368 10.84 3.14 28.20
C PHE A 368 10.73 3.53 26.73
N GLN A 369 9.72 4.34 26.42
CA GLN A 369 9.48 4.84 25.08
C GLN A 369 9.37 6.36 25.08
N THR A 370 10.09 6.99 24.17
CA THR A 370 9.96 8.41 23.86
C THR A 370 9.56 8.59 22.41
N ASN A 371 8.52 9.38 22.18
CA ASN A 371 8.17 9.91 20.88
C ASN A 371 8.41 11.42 20.88
N TRP A 372 8.93 11.93 19.78
CA TRP A 372 9.05 13.35 19.55
C TRP A 372 8.74 13.70 18.11
N ARG A 373 8.16 14.88 17.90
CA ARG A 373 8.03 15.47 16.58
C ARG A 373 8.16 16.98 16.64
N SER A 374 8.82 17.55 15.64
CA SER A 374 8.71 18.97 15.35
C SER A 374 7.43 19.23 14.56
N LEU A 375 6.91 20.44 14.71
CA LEU A 375 5.71 20.90 14.03
C LEU A 375 6.09 22.00 13.03
N ASN A 376 5.18 22.32 12.12
CA ASN A 376 5.23 23.49 11.23
C ASN A 376 3.81 23.81 10.73
N LYS A 377 3.69 24.69 9.74
CA LYS A 377 2.41 25.04 9.09
C LYS A 377 1.59 23.86 8.54
N TYR A 378 2.20 22.70 8.32
CA TYR A 378 1.51 21.47 7.86
C TYR A 378 1.17 20.51 9.01
N SER A 379 1.40 20.93 10.25
CA SER A 379 1.13 20.21 11.49
C SER A 379 0.15 21.00 12.37
N PRO A 380 -1.15 21.04 12.04
CA PRO A 380 -2.14 21.99 12.59
C PRO A 380 -2.55 21.75 14.06
N ARG A 381 -1.73 21.02 14.84
CA ARG A 381 -1.95 20.83 16.29
C ARG A 381 -1.42 21.97 17.15
N TYR A 382 -0.42 22.71 16.66
CA TYR A 382 0.07 23.89 17.35
C TYR A 382 -0.59 25.14 16.77
N ALA A 383 -1.40 25.81 17.60
CA ALA A 383 -2.18 26.97 17.24
C ALA A 383 -1.82 28.14 18.19
N PRO A 384 -0.66 28.78 18.01
CA PRO A 384 -0.20 29.83 18.93
C PRO A 384 -1.09 31.07 18.89
N THR A 385 -1.74 31.31 17.75
CA THR A 385 -2.75 32.35 17.55
C THR A 385 -3.83 31.85 16.59
N THR A 386 -4.90 32.62 16.46
CA THR A 386 -6.02 32.31 15.56
C THR A 386 -6.27 33.46 14.58
N LYS A 387 -6.79 33.12 13.40
CA LYS A 387 -7.35 34.07 12.44
C LYS A 387 -8.81 33.73 12.19
N VAL A 388 -9.54 34.68 11.62
CA VAL A 388 -10.93 34.47 11.21
C VAL A 388 -10.92 33.90 9.78
N ASP A 389 -11.56 32.75 9.58
CA ASP A 389 -11.74 32.15 8.25
C ASP A 389 -12.81 32.88 7.41
N SER A 390 -13.00 32.46 6.16
CA SER A 390 -14.01 33.04 5.25
C SER A 390 -15.45 32.91 5.76
N ASN A 391 -15.69 32.05 6.74
CA ASN A 391 -17.00 31.76 7.31
C ASN A 391 -17.17 32.44 8.69
N GLY A 392 -16.20 33.25 9.14
CA GLY A 392 -16.25 33.95 10.41
C GLY A 392 -15.80 33.13 11.62
N ASN A 393 -15.27 31.92 11.43
CA ASN A 393 -14.80 31.07 12.53
C ASN A 393 -13.35 31.38 12.91
N PHE A 394 -13.04 31.31 14.20
CA PHE A 394 -11.66 31.36 14.67
C PHE A 394 -10.97 30.03 14.37
N VAL A 395 -9.95 30.07 13.51
CA VAL A 395 -9.12 28.92 13.15
C VAL A 395 -7.66 29.19 13.50
N PRO A 396 -6.85 28.17 13.80
CA PRO A 396 -5.40 28.33 13.95
C PRO A 396 -4.78 29.12 12.79
N ASP A 397 -3.89 30.06 13.08
CA ASP A 397 -3.12 30.75 12.04
C ASP A 397 -1.74 30.07 11.87
N PRO A 398 -1.56 29.23 10.83
CA PRO A 398 -0.31 28.49 10.65
C PRO A 398 0.84 29.37 10.14
N ASP A 399 0.57 30.60 9.71
CA ASP A 399 1.55 31.54 9.15
C ASP A 399 1.85 32.71 10.12
N ALA A 400 1.46 32.56 11.39
CA ALA A 400 1.62 33.58 12.41
C ALA A 400 3.10 33.95 12.64
N ILE A 401 3.45 35.20 12.31
CA ILE A 401 4.81 35.72 12.48
C ILE A 401 5.09 35.97 13.97
N GLY A 402 6.27 35.57 14.43
CA GLY A 402 6.74 35.83 15.80
C GLY A 402 6.52 34.70 16.79
N PHE A 403 5.98 33.56 16.35
CA PHE A 403 5.85 32.34 17.16
C PHE A 403 6.72 31.21 16.60
N ASP A 404 7.30 30.42 17.50
CA ASP A 404 8.00 29.19 17.13
C ASP A 404 7.03 28.17 16.56
N ASN A 405 7.50 27.23 15.75
CA ASN A 405 6.62 26.21 15.17
C ASN A 405 6.10 25.17 16.19
N GLY A 406 6.66 25.11 17.41
CA GLY A 406 6.29 24.14 18.44
C GLY A 406 6.88 22.73 18.25
N ASN A 407 6.73 21.89 19.28
CA ASN A 407 7.09 20.48 19.25
C ASN A 407 6.15 19.66 20.14
N GLU A 408 6.07 18.34 19.90
CA GLU A 408 5.35 17.41 20.78
C GLU A 408 6.30 16.38 21.35
N TRP A 409 6.16 16.13 22.65
CA TRP A 409 6.86 15.07 23.38
C TRP A 409 5.84 14.11 23.99
N GLU A 410 6.10 12.82 23.87
CA GLU A 410 5.40 11.79 24.62
C GLU A 410 6.44 10.85 25.23
N ILE A 411 6.44 10.74 26.55
CA ILE A 411 7.38 9.90 27.29
C ILE A 411 6.55 8.90 28.09
N ARG A 412 6.80 7.61 27.89
CA ARG A 412 6.06 6.51 28.51
C ARG A 412 7.03 5.52 29.13
N THR A 413 6.74 5.09 30.34
CA THR A 413 7.28 3.86 30.92
C THR A 413 6.19 2.81 30.89
N TYR A 414 6.55 1.55 30.66
CA TYR A 414 5.57 0.48 30.64
C TYR A 414 6.13 -0.81 31.23
N VAL A 415 5.22 -1.58 31.82
CA VAL A 415 5.45 -2.98 32.19
C VAL A 415 4.40 -3.79 31.48
N GLN A 416 4.84 -4.71 30.63
CA GLN A 416 3.99 -5.68 29.95
C GLN A 416 4.18 -7.03 30.62
N PHE A 417 3.08 -7.68 31.00
CA PHE A 417 3.07 -9.05 31.49
C PHE A 417 2.50 -9.96 30.41
N SER A 418 3.23 -11.02 30.09
CA SER A 418 2.68 -12.13 29.30
C SER A 418 2.09 -13.14 30.29
N ILE A 419 0.76 -13.30 30.27
CA ILE A 419 0.00 -14.16 31.21
C ILE A 419 -0.50 -15.43 30.48
N GLY A 420 0.34 -16.00 29.60
CA GLY A 420 0.05 -17.22 28.85
C GLY A 420 0.95 -18.38 29.28
N ASN A 421 0.35 -19.57 29.46
CA ASN A 421 0.97 -20.84 29.88
C ASN A 421 2.20 -21.25 29.06
#